data_AF-M5BMR8-F1
#
_entry.id   AF-M5BMR8-F1
#
_cell.length_a   1.000
_cell.length_b   1.000
_cell.length_c   1.000
_cell.angle_alpha   90.00
_cell.angle_beta   90.00
_cell.angle_gamma   90.00
#
_symmetry.space_group_name_H-M   'P 1'
#
loop_
_entity.id
_entity.type
_entity.pdbx_description
1 polymer ?
#
loop_
_entity_poly.entity_id
_entity_poly.type
_entity_poly.pdbx_seq_one_letter_code
_entity_poly.pdbx_strand_id
1 'polypeptide(L)'
;MTTKSISRLPSNTIEAQLTANAKSESISRPYGVTWRHATASLNSNDPIEDANAQLILRKDKRNKDHKSHELGAAGDLLFFAIMDGHAGPHTSRLLAKALIPAVALELSTLDKGSTELKGVESLEKNHESYLSTAWSYFQALVPFSRRFSSHIPSEDPKYVQLAIQTAFANLDSEIVNAPSRILEMLQSKSDMKPWDHPMAAASMLPALSGSCALLAVLDTGRRDLHVAVAGDSRAVAGYWEEDSNGQGKWRVEVLTEDQTGRNINEYHRMVAEHPPDEAPYVIQRGRVLGGLEPTRAFGDANYKWPKELQERYSKPLLAEQASYD
;
A
#
# COMPACT_ATOMS: atom_id res chain seq x y z
N MET A 1 -28.41 5.49 33.80
CA MET A 1 -27.19 4.88 33.22
C MET A 1 -27.35 3.38 33.30
N THR A 2 -27.35 2.68 32.17
CA THR A 2 -27.40 1.21 32.12
C THR A 2 -25.97 0.69 32.09
N THR A 3 -25.52 0.11 33.20
CA THR A 3 -24.20 -0.51 33.27
C THR A 3 -24.24 -1.83 32.51
N LYS A 4 -23.55 -1.93 31.38
CA LYS A 4 -23.32 -3.20 30.67
C LYS A 4 -22.03 -3.82 31.19
N SER A 5 -22.11 -5.04 31.72
CA SER A 5 -20.92 -5.83 32.03
C SER A 5 -20.54 -6.65 30.80
N ILE A 6 -19.29 -6.54 30.35
CA ILE A 6 -18.73 -7.37 29.28
C ILE A 6 -17.88 -8.43 29.95
N SER A 7 -18.31 -9.69 29.86
CA SER A 7 -17.54 -10.82 30.39
C SER A 7 -16.47 -11.23 29.38
N ARG A 8 -15.26 -11.52 29.88
CA ARG A 8 -14.18 -12.09 29.07
C ARG A 8 -14.63 -13.43 28.48
N LEU A 9 -14.36 -13.63 27.19
CA LEU A 9 -14.61 -14.91 26.53
C LEU A 9 -13.74 -16.03 27.16
N PRO A 10 -14.18 -17.30 27.12
CA PRO A 10 -13.36 -18.43 27.51
C PRO A 10 -12.01 -18.45 26.77
N SER A 11 -10.93 -18.88 27.43
CA SER A 11 -9.57 -18.84 26.85
C SER A 11 -9.44 -19.59 25.53
N ASN A 12 -10.14 -20.73 25.38
CA ASN A 12 -10.18 -21.49 24.14
C ASN A 12 -10.88 -20.73 23.00
N THR A 13 -11.94 -19.97 23.30
CA THR A 13 -12.61 -19.10 22.33
C THR A 13 -11.71 -17.94 21.92
N ILE A 14 -10.99 -17.33 22.86
CA ILE A 14 -10.02 -16.27 22.57
C ILE A 14 -8.93 -16.79 21.65
N GLU A 15 -8.32 -17.92 21.99
CA GLU A 15 -7.24 -18.52 21.18
C GLU A 15 -7.72 -18.85 19.76
N ALA A 16 -8.91 -19.46 19.65
CA ALA A 16 -9.52 -19.77 18.36
C ALA A 16 -9.77 -18.49 17.52
N GLN A 17 -10.21 -17.40 18.14
CA GLN A 17 -10.43 -16.12 17.44
C GLN A 17 -9.12 -15.45 17.02
N LEU A 18 -8.10 -15.45 17.88
CA LEU A 18 -6.80 -14.84 17.58
C LEU A 18 -6.05 -15.61 16.49
N THR A 19 -6.22 -16.93 16.43
CA THR A 19 -5.53 -17.79 15.46
C THR A 19 -6.32 -18.02 14.17
N ALA A 20 -7.61 -17.65 14.11
CA ALA A 20 -8.49 -17.91 12.97
C ALA A 20 -7.93 -17.42 11.62
N ASN A 21 -7.26 -16.26 11.63
CA ASN A 21 -6.66 -15.65 10.43
C ASN A 21 -5.13 -15.67 10.47
N ALA A 22 -4.51 -16.42 11.40
CA ALA A 22 -3.07 -16.52 11.49
C ALA A 22 -2.52 -17.39 10.35
N LYS A 23 -1.49 -16.90 9.66
CA LYS A 23 -0.79 -17.60 8.59
C LYS A 23 0.70 -17.54 8.86
N SER A 24 1.39 -18.64 8.60
CA SER A 24 2.85 -18.68 8.58
C SER A 24 3.31 -19.33 7.29
N GLU A 25 4.26 -18.69 6.63
CA GLU A 25 4.83 -19.16 5.38
C GLU A 25 6.35 -19.27 5.51
N SER A 26 6.91 -20.26 4.82
CA SER A 26 8.35 -20.54 4.79
C SER A 26 8.76 -20.84 3.36
N ILE A 27 9.71 -20.07 2.83
CA ILE A 27 10.23 -20.22 1.48
C ILE A 27 11.71 -20.53 1.55
N SER A 28 12.08 -21.78 1.25
CA SER A 28 13.46 -22.22 1.17
C SER A 28 14.03 -22.00 -0.22
N ARG A 29 15.25 -21.48 -0.28
CA ARG A 29 16.00 -21.27 -1.51
C ARG A 29 17.00 -22.39 -1.76
N PRO A 30 17.31 -22.73 -3.02
CA PRO A 30 18.28 -23.78 -3.34
C PRO A 30 19.68 -23.55 -2.75
N TYR A 31 20.03 -22.30 -2.44
CA TYR A 31 21.30 -21.88 -1.85
C TYR A 31 21.28 -21.84 -0.31
N GLY A 32 20.31 -22.50 0.34
CA GLY A 32 20.34 -22.77 1.79
C GLY A 32 19.72 -21.70 2.68
N VAL A 33 19.20 -20.60 2.13
CA VAL A 33 18.47 -19.59 2.91
C VAL A 33 16.98 -19.92 2.97
N THR A 34 16.37 -19.81 4.15
CA THR A 34 14.93 -19.98 4.34
C THR A 34 14.33 -18.69 4.89
N TRP A 35 13.46 -18.07 4.10
CA TRP A 35 12.67 -16.90 4.53
C TRP A 35 11.42 -17.37 5.25
N ARG A 36 11.15 -16.84 6.43
CA ARG A 36 9.94 -17.12 7.21
C ARG A 36 9.25 -15.83 7.54
N HIS A 37 7.92 -15.82 7.42
CA HIS A 37 7.09 -14.73 7.89
C HIS A 37 5.77 -15.26 8.41
N ALA A 38 5.10 -14.45 9.23
CA ALA A 38 3.79 -14.76 9.75
C ALA A 38 2.93 -13.50 9.76
N THR A 39 1.62 -13.68 9.58
CA THR A 39 0.61 -12.64 9.63
C THR A 39 -0.56 -13.13 10.46
N ALA A 40 -1.28 -12.23 11.11
CA ALA A 40 -2.55 -12.51 11.78
C ALA A 40 -3.41 -11.25 11.73
N SER A 41 -4.73 -11.41 11.75
CA SER A 41 -5.67 -10.29 11.76
C SER A 41 -6.89 -10.61 12.64
N LEU A 42 -7.38 -9.60 13.34
CA LEU A 42 -8.59 -9.68 14.14
C LEU A 42 -9.52 -8.56 13.72
N ASN A 43 -10.71 -8.92 13.25
CA ASN A 43 -11.66 -7.95 12.69
C ASN A 43 -12.30 -7.12 13.82
N SER A 44 -12.19 -5.79 13.71
CA SER A 44 -12.97 -4.85 14.54
C SER A 44 -14.21 -4.33 13.82
N ASN A 45 -14.21 -4.38 12.48
CA ASN A 45 -15.28 -3.94 11.59
C ASN A 45 -15.80 -5.13 10.77
N ASP A 46 -17.03 -5.02 10.28
CA ASP A 46 -17.61 -5.96 9.32
C ASP A 46 -18.15 -5.20 8.09
N PRO A 47 -17.48 -5.28 6.92
CA PRO A 47 -16.25 -6.05 6.68
C PRO A 47 -15.00 -5.44 7.35
N ILE A 48 -13.96 -6.27 7.56
CA ILE A 48 -12.62 -5.78 7.95
C ILE A 48 -12.07 -4.84 6.88
N GLU A 49 -11.53 -3.70 7.34
CA GLU A 49 -10.94 -2.67 6.49
C GLU A 49 -9.44 -2.86 6.31
N ASP A 50 -8.74 -3.47 7.27
CA ASP A 50 -7.32 -3.85 7.13
C ASP A 50 -7.10 -4.87 6.01
N ALA A 51 -5.93 -4.77 5.37
CA ALA A 51 -5.41 -5.74 4.44
C ALA A 51 -3.89 -5.90 4.61
N ASN A 52 -3.34 -6.97 4.04
CA ASN A 52 -1.90 -7.17 3.92
C ASN A 52 -1.54 -7.80 2.58
N ALA A 53 -0.27 -7.68 2.19
CA ALA A 53 0.26 -8.31 1.00
C ALA A 53 1.75 -8.64 1.18
N GLN A 54 2.21 -9.69 0.50
CA GLN A 54 3.59 -10.14 0.53
C GLN A 54 4.02 -10.66 -0.84
N LEU A 55 5.30 -10.46 -1.18
CA LEU A 55 5.90 -11.01 -2.38
C LEU A 55 7.40 -11.24 -2.16
N ILE A 56 7.89 -12.43 -2.52
CA ILE A 56 9.33 -12.73 -2.45
C ILE A 56 9.83 -13.05 -3.87
N LEU A 57 10.49 -12.06 -4.48
CA LEU A 57 11.09 -12.18 -5.80
C LEU A 57 12.53 -12.65 -5.70
N ARG A 58 12.89 -13.63 -6.53
CA ARG A 58 14.28 -14.06 -6.68
C ARG A 58 14.96 -13.21 -7.75
N LYS A 59 16.13 -12.64 -7.46
CA LYS A 59 16.97 -12.00 -8.49
C LYS A 59 17.95 -13.04 -9.02
N ASP A 60 17.87 -13.35 -10.31
CA ASP A 60 18.90 -14.11 -11.00
C ASP A 60 19.81 -13.13 -11.77
N LYS A 61 21.13 -13.20 -11.55
CA LYS A 61 22.08 -12.49 -12.43
C LYS A 61 22.02 -13.14 -13.80
N ARG A 62 21.44 -12.47 -14.80
CA ARG A 62 21.63 -12.87 -16.19
C ARG A 62 23.03 -12.45 -16.61
N ASN A 63 24.01 -13.34 -16.49
CA ASN A 63 25.26 -13.17 -17.21
C ASN A 63 24.94 -13.27 -18.71
N LYS A 64 25.31 -12.25 -19.49
CA LYS A 64 25.15 -12.25 -20.97
C LYS A 64 26.03 -13.31 -21.65
N ASP A 65 26.98 -13.90 -20.92
CA ASP A 65 27.73 -15.06 -21.37
C ASP A 65 27.01 -16.35 -20.97
N HIS A 66 26.45 -17.02 -21.98
CA HIS A 66 25.93 -18.39 -21.87
C HIS A 66 27.03 -19.32 -21.32
N LYS A 67 27.11 -19.51 -20.00
CA LYS A 67 27.68 -20.74 -19.38
C LYS A 67 27.54 -20.96 -17.87
N SER A 68 27.01 -20.04 -17.07
CA SER A 68 26.67 -20.37 -15.67
C SER A 68 25.57 -19.47 -15.10
N HIS A 69 24.39 -20.04 -14.86
CA HIS A 69 23.46 -19.48 -13.89
C HIS A 69 24.06 -19.74 -12.50
N GLU A 70 24.83 -18.80 -11.95
CA GLU A 70 25.15 -18.84 -10.53
C GLU A 70 23.86 -18.56 -9.74
N LEU A 71 23.17 -19.64 -9.35
CA LEU A 71 21.98 -19.59 -8.50
C LEU A 71 22.31 -18.80 -7.22
N GLY A 72 21.66 -17.66 -7.01
CA GLY A 72 21.69 -16.92 -5.74
C GLY A 72 22.68 -15.75 -5.62
N ALA A 73 23.51 -15.47 -6.63
CA ALA A 73 24.53 -14.41 -6.53
C ALA A 73 23.98 -12.96 -6.55
N ALA A 74 22.70 -12.75 -6.86
CA ALA A 74 22.03 -11.43 -6.80
C ALA A 74 21.08 -11.25 -5.61
N GLY A 75 20.89 -12.29 -4.78
CA GLY A 75 19.94 -12.28 -3.67
C GLY A 75 18.46 -12.29 -4.10
N ASP A 76 17.60 -12.07 -3.12
CA ASP A 76 16.15 -11.92 -3.24
C ASP A 76 15.69 -10.49 -2.86
N LEU A 77 14.56 -10.07 -3.44
CA LEU A 77 13.76 -8.94 -2.99
C LEU A 77 12.51 -9.43 -2.27
N LEU A 78 12.36 -9.06 -1.01
CA LEU A 78 11.18 -9.38 -0.20
C LEU A 78 10.36 -8.11 -0.01
N PHE A 79 9.06 -8.20 -0.24
CA PHE A 79 8.09 -7.15 -0.04
C PHE A 79 7.06 -7.60 0.99
N PHE A 80 6.80 -6.76 1.97
CA PHE A 80 5.73 -6.94 2.95
C PHE A 80 4.98 -5.63 3.13
N ALA A 81 3.66 -5.67 2.96
CA ALA A 81 2.81 -4.50 3.06
C ALA A 81 1.65 -4.74 4.03
N ILE A 82 1.32 -3.71 4.80
CA ILE A 82 0.12 -3.63 5.63
C ILE A 82 -0.64 -2.38 5.20
N MET A 83 -1.95 -2.51 5.10
CA MET A 83 -2.85 -1.42 4.79
C MET A 83 -3.94 -1.36 5.84
N ASP A 84 -4.07 -0.22 6.50
CA ASP A 84 -5.17 0.09 7.42
C ASP A 84 -6.20 0.88 6.62
N GLY A 85 -7.40 0.33 6.45
CA GLY A 85 -8.44 0.92 5.60
C GLY A 85 -9.43 1.72 6.42
N HIS A 86 -10.04 2.74 5.83
CA HIS A 86 -11.11 3.51 6.48
C HIS A 86 -12.15 4.01 5.49
N ALA A 87 -13.37 4.23 5.99
CA ALA A 87 -14.55 4.58 5.18
C ALA A 87 -14.87 3.53 4.10
N GLY A 88 -14.65 2.27 4.44
CA GLY A 88 -14.82 1.10 3.57
C GLY A 88 -13.49 0.40 3.25
N PRO A 89 -13.54 -0.89 2.90
CA PRO A 89 -12.33 -1.69 2.70
C PRO A 89 -11.77 -1.58 1.27
N HIS A 90 -12.26 -0.65 0.44
CA HIS A 90 -12.04 -0.72 -1.01
C HIS A 90 -10.62 -0.31 -1.40
N THR A 91 -10.10 0.77 -0.81
CA THR A 91 -8.73 1.25 -1.04
C THR A 91 -7.70 0.25 -0.54
N SER A 92 -7.81 -0.22 0.70
CA SER A 92 -6.88 -1.20 1.28
C SER A 92 -6.83 -2.51 0.48
N ARG A 93 -8.00 -3.02 0.03
CA ARG A 93 -8.09 -4.22 -0.82
C ARG A 93 -7.50 -4.02 -2.21
N LEU A 94 -7.63 -2.82 -2.78
CA LEU A 94 -6.99 -2.49 -4.05
C LEU A 94 -5.46 -2.45 -3.89
N LEU A 95 -4.97 -1.76 -2.85
CA LEU A 95 -3.55 -1.68 -2.53
C LEU A 95 -2.92 -3.05 -2.25
N ALA A 96 -3.64 -3.96 -1.59
CA ALA A 96 -3.18 -5.33 -1.36
C ALA A 96 -2.82 -6.08 -2.66
N LYS A 97 -3.41 -5.67 -3.79
CA LYS A 97 -3.16 -6.25 -5.11
C LYS A 97 -2.18 -5.42 -5.93
N ALA A 98 -2.13 -4.11 -5.71
CA ALA A 98 -1.50 -3.15 -6.62
C ALA A 98 -0.18 -2.55 -6.11
N LEU A 99 -0.02 -2.37 -4.79
CA LEU A 99 1.09 -1.61 -4.23
C LEU A 99 2.45 -2.24 -4.51
N ILE A 100 2.59 -3.53 -4.20
CA ILE A 100 3.84 -4.26 -4.41
C ILE A 100 4.20 -4.32 -5.91
N PRO A 101 3.28 -4.69 -6.83
CA PRO A 101 3.56 -4.63 -8.27
C PRO A 101 3.97 -3.25 -8.78
N ALA A 102 3.32 -2.17 -8.33
CA ALA A 102 3.67 -0.81 -8.72
C ALA A 102 5.08 -0.43 -8.29
N VAL A 103 5.46 -0.77 -7.05
CA VAL A 103 6.82 -0.53 -6.54
C VAL A 103 7.84 -1.40 -7.27
N ALA A 104 7.57 -2.69 -7.46
CA ALA A 104 8.45 -3.60 -8.18
C ALA A 104 8.70 -3.12 -9.63
N LEU A 105 7.68 -2.56 -10.28
CA LEU A 105 7.80 -1.97 -11.61
C LEU A 105 8.72 -0.76 -11.60
N GLU A 106 8.53 0.21 -10.70
CA GLU A 106 9.41 1.39 -10.63
C GLU A 106 10.85 0.99 -10.30
N LEU A 107 11.06 0.03 -9.39
CA LEU A 107 12.40 -0.49 -9.08
C LEU A 107 13.08 -1.15 -10.29
N SER A 108 12.31 -1.80 -11.18
CA SER A 108 12.86 -2.41 -12.40
C SER A 108 13.42 -1.39 -13.40
N THR A 109 12.96 -0.13 -13.33
CA THR A 109 13.47 0.95 -14.19
C THR A 109 14.87 1.41 -13.79
N LEU A 110 15.29 1.15 -12.55
CA LEU A 110 16.60 1.53 -12.04
C LEU A 110 17.72 0.60 -12.50
N ASP A 111 17.40 -0.57 -13.06
CA ASP A 111 18.38 -1.55 -13.49
C ASP A 111 18.98 -1.18 -14.86
N LYS A 112 20.30 -1.01 -14.94
CA LYS A 112 21.05 -0.58 -16.15
C LYS A 112 20.87 -1.52 -17.35
N GLY A 113 20.37 -2.74 -17.13
CA GLY A 113 20.11 -3.73 -18.18
C GLY A 113 18.72 -3.69 -18.80
N SER A 114 17.82 -2.79 -18.39
CA SER A 114 16.39 -2.82 -18.75
C SER A 114 15.98 -1.92 -19.93
N THR A 115 16.86 -1.69 -20.92
CA THR A 115 16.41 -1.34 -22.28
C THR A 115 15.91 -2.60 -22.99
N GLU A 116 14.77 -3.10 -22.54
CA GLU A 116 13.79 -3.94 -23.25
C GLU A 116 12.89 -4.56 -22.19
N LEU A 117 11.58 -4.34 -22.34
CA LEU A 117 10.53 -5.00 -21.57
C LEU A 117 10.64 -6.54 -21.69
N LYS A 118 11.44 -7.17 -20.83
CA LYS A 118 11.48 -8.63 -20.63
C LYS A 118 11.33 -9.02 -19.16
N GLY A 119 11.21 -8.05 -18.26
CA GLY A 119 10.99 -8.27 -16.82
C GLY A 119 9.56 -8.72 -16.52
N VAL A 120 8.58 -8.05 -17.12
CA VAL A 120 7.14 -8.34 -16.93
C VAL A 120 6.74 -9.68 -17.58
N GLU A 121 7.22 -9.98 -18.79
CA GLU A 121 7.01 -11.29 -19.45
C GLU A 121 7.70 -12.46 -18.72
N SER A 122 8.76 -12.21 -17.94
CA SER A 122 9.40 -13.24 -17.09
C SER A 122 8.77 -13.36 -15.70
N LEU A 123 8.06 -12.33 -15.24
CA LEU A 123 7.21 -12.38 -14.05
C LEU A 123 5.94 -13.21 -14.31
N GLU A 124 5.42 -13.20 -15.55
CA GLU A 124 4.31 -14.04 -15.98
C GLU A 124 4.65 -15.53 -15.94
N LYS A 125 5.87 -15.93 -16.34
CA LYS A 125 6.24 -17.34 -16.52
C LYS A 125 6.54 -18.11 -15.23
N ASN A 126 6.87 -17.43 -14.12
CA ASN A 126 7.34 -18.10 -12.89
C ASN A 126 6.34 -18.07 -11.72
N HIS A 127 5.23 -17.33 -11.82
CA HIS A 127 4.15 -17.29 -10.82
C HIS A 127 2.78 -17.17 -11.51
N GLU A 128 2.48 -18.17 -12.34
CA GLU A 128 1.51 -18.20 -13.45
C GLU A 128 0.02 -17.84 -13.18
N SER A 129 -0.44 -17.56 -11.96
CA SER A 129 -1.90 -17.36 -11.74
C SER A 129 -2.28 -16.11 -10.96
N TYR A 130 -1.50 -15.74 -9.94
CA TYR A 130 -1.91 -14.67 -9.03
C TYR A 130 -1.54 -13.28 -9.55
N LEU A 131 -0.33 -13.14 -10.10
CA LEU A 131 0.18 -11.86 -10.57
C LEU A 131 -0.38 -11.48 -11.94
N SER A 132 -0.64 -12.41 -12.87
CA SER A 132 -1.25 -12.12 -14.17
C SER A 132 -2.70 -11.63 -14.05
N THR A 133 -3.44 -12.19 -13.10
CA THR A 133 -4.81 -11.75 -12.78
C THR A 133 -4.81 -10.41 -12.04
N ALA A 134 -3.92 -10.23 -11.06
CA ALA A 134 -3.76 -8.95 -10.38
C ALA A 134 -3.26 -7.85 -11.35
N TRP A 135 -2.37 -8.19 -12.27
CA TRP A 135 -1.80 -7.28 -13.27
C TRP A 135 -2.80 -6.94 -14.35
N SER A 136 -3.60 -7.89 -14.84
CA SER A 136 -4.67 -7.59 -15.80
C SER A 136 -5.79 -6.75 -15.16
N TYR A 137 -6.15 -7.02 -13.90
CA TYR A 137 -7.08 -6.18 -13.13
C TYR A 137 -6.50 -4.78 -12.86
N PHE A 138 -5.20 -4.71 -12.54
CA PHE A 138 -4.47 -3.46 -12.34
C PHE A 138 -4.37 -2.65 -13.64
N GLN A 139 -3.98 -3.25 -14.76
CA GLN A 139 -3.97 -2.63 -16.08
C GLN A 139 -5.37 -2.16 -16.51
N ALA A 140 -6.42 -2.89 -16.14
CA ALA A 140 -7.80 -2.54 -16.45
C ALA A 140 -8.34 -1.36 -15.62
N LEU A 141 -7.91 -1.19 -14.37
CA LEU A 141 -8.37 -0.10 -13.49
C LEU A 141 -7.43 1.12 -13.47
N VAL A 142 -6.16 0.90 -13.78
CA VAL A 142 -5.09 1.88 -13.73
C VAL A 142 -4.31 1.76 -15.04
N PRO A 143 -4.65 2.54 -16.09
CA PRO A 143 -3.82 2.60 -17.28
C PRO A 143 -2.53 3.32 -16.89
N PHE A 144 -1.56 2.55 -16.40
CA PHE A 144 -0.28 3.03 -15.88
C PHE A 144 0.46 3.78 -16.98
N SER A 145 0.20 5.07 -17.05
CA SER A 145 0.86 5.98 -17.95
C SER A 145 2.20 6.28 -17.30
N ARG A 146 3.31 5.90 -17.94
CA ARG A 146 4.69 6.20 -17.51
C ARG A 146 4.98 7.70 -17.53
N ARG A 147 4.23 8.51 -16.80
CA ARG A 147 4.28 9.98 -16.91
C ARG A 147 5.46 10.59 -16.16
N PHE A 148 6.12 9.86 -15.25
CA PHE A 148 7.13 10.46 -14.36
C PHE A 148 8.42 9.65 -14.12
N SER A 149 8.65 8.50 -14.76
CA SER A 149 9.89 7.74 -14.51
C SER A 149 11.02 8.26 -15.40
N SER A 150 11.75 9.26 -14.90
CA SER A 150 12.99 9.78 -15.50
C SER A 150 14.21 9.45 -14.64
N HIS A 151 14.23 8.26 -14.04
CA HIS A 151 15.34 7.84 -13.18
C HIS A 151 16.55 7.46 -14.03
N ILE A 152 17.70 8.09 -13.74
CA ILE A 152 18.98 7.63 -14.26
C ILE A 152 19.32 6.32 -13.54
N PRO A 153 19.59 5.21 -14.25
CA PRO A 153 19.93 3.94 -13.63
C PRO A 153 21.11 4.07 -12.66
N SER A 154 20.89 3.75 -11.39
CA SER A 154 21.87 3.96 -10.30
C SER A 154 21.70 2.93 -9.20
N GLU A 155 22.81 2.56 -8.56
CA GLU A 155 22.83 1.65 -7.41
C GLU A 155 22.73 2.39 -6.07
N ASP A 156 22.68 3.72 -6.09
CA ASP A 156 22.58 4.53 -4.87
C ASP A 156 21.18 4.34 -4.22
N PRO A 157 21.12 4.01 -2.91
CA PRO A 157 19.87 3.83 -2.14
C PRO A 157 18.86 4.97 -2.30
N LYS A 158 19.30 6.19 -2.59
CA LYS A 158 18.42 7.34 -2.83
C LYS A 158 17.49 7.14 -4.03
N TYR A 159 17.96 6.48 -5.09
CA TYR A 159 17.12 6.22 -6.26
C TYR A 159 16.08 5.13 -5.98
N VAL A 160 16.42 4.15 -5.13
CA VAL A 160 15.45 3.15 -4.65
C VAL A 160 14.34 3.82 -3.83
N GLN A 161 14.71 4.73 -2.93
CA GLN A 161 13.74 5.51 -2.16
C GLN A 161 12.84 6.36 -3.09
N LEU A 162 13.43 7.05 -4.06
CA LEU A 162 12.68 7.88 -5.01
C LEU A 162 11.74 7.04 -5.89
N ALA A 163 12.16 5.85 -6.31
CA ALA A 163 11.30 4.93 -7.06
C ALA A 163 10.11 4.45 -6.21
N ILE A 164 10.32 4.14 -4.92
CA ILE A 164 9.23 3.79 -4.00
C ILE A 164 8.28 4.97 -3.82
N GLN A 165 8.79 6.19 -3.58
CA GLN A 165 7.98 7.40 -3.46
C GLN A 165 7.16 7.67 -4.73
N THR A 166 7.80 7.51 -5.90
CA THR A 166 7.16 7.68 -7.21
C THR A 166 6.05 6.66 -7.41
N ALA A 167 6.28 5.39 -7.04
CA ALA A 167 5.27 4.35 -7.11
C ALA A 167 4.05 4.67 -6.23
N PHE A 168 4.26 5.14 -5.00
CA PHE A 168 3.19 5.54 -4.09
C PHE A 168 2.38 6.71 -4.66
N ALA A 169 3.06 7.79 -5.07
CA ALA A 169 2.40 8.98 -5.60
C ALA A 169 1.65 8.70 -6.91
N ASN A 170 2.26 7.94 -7.83
CA ASN A 170 1.62 7.56 -9.09
C ASN A 170 0.40 6.68 -8.84
N LEU A 171 0.51 5.67 -7.97
CA LEU A 171 -0.59 4.77 -7.67
C LEU A 171 -1.78 5.52 -7.05
N ASP A 172 -1.52 6.42 -6.10
CA ASP A 172 -2.57 7.24 -5.48
C ASP A 172 -3.23 8.19 -6.50
N SER A 173 -2.41 8.88 -7.30
CA SER A 173 -2.91 9.73 -8.38
C SER A 173 -3.81 8.96 -9.34
N GLU A 174 -3.45 7.72 -9.68
CA GLU A 174 -4.27 6.88 -10.55
C GLU A 174 -5.58 6.47 -9.88
N ILE A 175 -5.57 6.11 -8.59
CA ILE A 175 -6.77 5.79 -7.79
C ILE A 175 -7.73 6.99 -7.76
N VAL A 176 -7.22 8.17 -7.42
CA VAL A 176 -8.00 9.41 -7.26
C VAL A 176 -8.55 9.93 -8.60
N ASN A 177 -7.84 9.72 -9.70
CA ASN A 177 -8.24 10.22 -11.03
C ASN A 177 -8.93 9.18 -11.92
N ALA A 178 -8.96 7.90 -11.54
CA ALA A 178 -9.67 6.86 -12.29
C ALA A 178 -11.17 7.14 -12.46
N PRO A 179 -11.93 7.60 -11.44
CA PRO A 179 -13.36 7.85 -11.57
C PRO A 179 -13.67 8.85 -12.69
N SER A 180 -12.91 9.95 -12.79
CA SER A 180 -13.11 10.97 -13.82
C SER A 180 -12.95 10.41 -15.22
N ARG A 181 -11.88 9.65 -15.49
CA ARG A 181 -11.63 9.02 -16.80
C ARG A 181 -12.70 8.00 -17.18
N ILE A 182 -13.12 7.17 -16.22
CA ILE A 182 -14.14 6.15 -16.47
C ILE A 182 -15.50 6.80 -16.72
N LEU A 183 -15.89 7.79 -15.92
CA LEU A 183 -17.16 8.49 -16.10
C LEU A 183 -17.21 9.23 -17.44
N GLU A 184 -16.14 9.90 -17.85
CA GLU A 184 -16.04 10.54 -19.18
C GLU A 184 -16.16 9.53 -20.32
N MET A 185 -15.47 8.38 -20.20
CA MET A 185 -15.57 7.29 -21.18
C MET A 185 -17.00 6.74 -21.28
N LEU A 186 -17.68 6.53 -20.14
CA LEU A 186 -19.05 6.01 -20.11
C LEU A 186 -20.04 7.02 -20.69
N GLN A 187 -19.93 8.31 -20.32
CA GLN A 187 -20.75 9.38 -20.88
C GLN A 187 -20.65 9.49 -22.41
N SER A 188 -19.49 9.16 -22.98
CA SER A 188 -19.29 9.18 -24.43
C SER A 188 -19.86 7.97 -25.19
N LYS A 189 -20.22 6.89 -24.49
CA LYS A 189 -20.53 5.57 -25.10
C LYS A 189 -21.90 5.00 -24.77
N SER A 190 -22.63 5.51 -23.77
CA SER A 190 -23.90 4.94 -23.35
C SER A 190 -24.96 5.99 -22.98
N ASP A 191 -26.22 5.66 -23.26
CA ASP A 191 -27.41 6.37 -22.73
C ASP A 191 -27.72 6.00 -21.26
N MET A 192 -26.92 5.11 -20.66
CA MET A 192 -27.10 4.64 -19.29
C MET A 192 -26.54 5.67 -18.31
N LYS A 193 -27.19 5.84 -17.15
CA LYS A 193 -26.65 6.72 -16.11
C LYS A 193 -25.25 6.22 -15.73
N PRO A 194 -24.22 7.08 -15.77
CA PRO A 194 -22.82 6.67 -15.54
C PRO A 194 -22.59 5.93 -14.22
N TRP A 195 -23.43 6.20 -13.22
CA TRP A 195 -23.36 5.68 -11.86
C TRP A 195 -23.82 4.23 -11.72
N ASP A 196 -24.68 3.77 -12.63
CA ASP A 196 -25.24 2.41 -12.61
C ASP A 196 -24.25 1.38 -13.19
N HIS A 197 -23.12 1.85 -13.74
CA HIS A 197 -22.15 0.97 -14.37
C HIS A 197 -21.17 0.37 -13.33
N PRO A 198 -20.95 -0.96 -13.30
CA PRO A 198 -20.06 -1.60 -12.33
C PRO A 198 -18.63 -1.02 -12.31
N MET A 199 -18.10 -0.58 -13.46
CA MET A 199 -16.78 0.07 -13.52
C MET A 199 -16.74 1.46 -12.86
N ALA A 200 -17.86 2.18 -12.81
CA ALA A 200 -17.93 3.46 -12.11
C ALA A 200 -17.80 3.21 -10.60
N ALA A 201 -18.57 2.26 -10.04
CA ALA A 201 -18.43 1.87 -8.64
C ALA A 201 -17.03 1.30 -8.33
N ALA A 202 -16.48 0.45 -9.20
CA ALA A 202 -15.16 -0.17 -9.01
C ALA A 202 -14.00 0.83 -8.97
N SER A 203 -14.16 2.03 -9.57
CA SER A 203 -13.18 3.10 -9.50
C SER A 203 -13.50 4.14 -8.43
N MET A 204 -14.78 4.45 -8.22
CA MET A 204 -15.22 5.46 -7.25
C MET A 204 -15.01 5.00 -5.81
N LEU A 205 -15.29 3.74 -5.47
CA LEU A 205 -15.19 3.25 -4.10
C LEU A 205 -13.74 3.31 -3.55
N PRO A 206 -12.69 2.88 -4.28
CA PRO A 206 -11.31 3.08 -3.85
C PRO A 206 -10.85 4.55 -3.87
N ALA A 207 -11.47 5.42 -4.66
CA ALA A 207 -11.14 6.84 -4.61
C ALA A 207 -11.72 7.51 -3.35
N LEU A 208 -12.95 7.16 -2.98
CA LEU A 208 -13.66 7.78 -1.85
C LEU A 208 -13.27 7.21 -0.49
N SER A 209 -13.05 5.90 -0.40
CA SER A 209 -12.47 5.30 0.82
C SER A 209 -10.98 5.60 0.88
N GLY A 210 -10.39 5.43 2.05
CA GLY A 210 -8.98 5.71 2.25
C GLY A 210 -8.23 4.53 2.86
N SER A 211 -6.91 4.60 2.78
CA SER A 211 -6.07 3.62 3.46
C SER A 211 -4.68 4.14 3.75
N CYS A 212 -4.20 3.88 4.97
CA CYS A 212 -2.78 3.91 5.26
C CYS A 212 -2.07 2.77 4.53
N ALA A 213 -0.78 2.95 4.23
CA ALA A 213 0.04 1.90 3.65
C ALA A 213 1.45 1.93 4.24
N LEU A 214 1.86 0.80 4.79
CA LEU A 214 3.21 0.54 5.27
C LEU A 214 3.83 -0.55 4.40
N LEU A 215 4.98 -0.27 3.80
CA LEU A 215 5.73 -1.21 2.96
C LEU A 215 7.15 -1.37 3.50
N ALA A 216 7.59 -2.61 3.66
CA ALA A 216 8.99 -2.97 3.84
C ALA A 216 9.51 -3.70 2.58
N VAL A 217 10.67 -3.25 2.08
CA VAL A 217 11.39 -3.86 0.97
C VAL A 217 12.78 -4.27 1.46
N LEU A 218 13.05 -5.57 1.50
CA LEU A 218 14.36 -6.11 1.86
C LEU A 218 15.09 -6.54 0.59
N ASP A 219 16.19 -5.87 0.26
CA ASP A 219 17.12 -6.30 -0.79
C ASP A 219 18.25 -7.09 -0.14
N THR A 220 18.16 -8.41 -0.21
CA THR A 220 19.12 -9.30 0.45
C THR A 220 20.44 -9.40 -0.31
N GLY A 221 20.45 -9.05 -1.60
CA GLY A 221 21.66 -8.95 -2.39
C GLY A 221 22.50 -7.73 -2.00
N ARG A 222 21.84 -6.60 -1.73
CA ARG A 222 22.47 -5.35 -1.27
C ARG A 222 22.58 -5.23 0.25
N ARG A 223 21.82 -6.04 0.98
CA ARG A 223 21.65 -5.98 2.45
C ARG A 223 20.99 -4.68 2.92
N ASP A 224 20.08 -4.16 2.10
CA ASP A 224 19.33 -2.94 2.41
C ASP A 224 17.91 -3.28 2.86
N LEU A 225 17.41 -2.53 3.84
CA LEU A 225 16.00 -2.49 4.23
C LEU A 225 15.48 -1.08 3.94
N HIS A 226 14.47 -1.00 3.08
CA HIS A 226 13.71 0.23 2.85
C HIS A 226 12.33 0.08 3.47
N VAL A 227 11.93 1.08 4.26
CA VAL A 227 10.58 1.15 4.82
C VAL A 227 9.93 2.45 4.36
N ALA A 228 8.73 2.34 3.81
CA ALA A 228 7.94 3.47 3.36
C ALA A 228 6.56 3.43 4.04
N VAL A 229 6.11 4.58 4.53
CA VAL A 229 4.81 4.73 5.18
C VAL A 229 4.06 5.94 4.64
N ALA A 230 2.78 5.75 4.37
CA ALA A 230 1.78 6.78 4.17
C ALA A 230 0.64 6.51 5.17
N GLY A 231 0.60 7.24 6.27
CA GLY A 231 -0.37 7.09 7.35
C GLY A 231 0.26 6.78 8.71
N ASP A 232 -0.51 6.14 9.58
CA ASP A 232 -0.20 5.92 11.00
C ASP A 232 0.02 4.45 11.38
N SER A 233 0.10 3.55 10.40
CA SER A 233 0.67 2.21 10.60
C SER A 233 2.18 2.32 10.90
N ARG A 234 2.73 1.36 11.67
CA ARG A 234 4.12 1.44 12.15
C ARG A 234 4.94 0.18 11.92
N ALA A 235 6.17 0.36 11.44
CA ALA A 235 7.19 -0.68 11.42
C ALA A 235 8.15 -0.55 12.61
N VAL A 236 8.51 -1.68 13.20
CA VAL A 236 9.52 -1.79 14.25
C VAL A 236 10.47 -2.95 13.93
N ALA A 237 11.75 -2.79 14.23
CA ALA A 237 12.75 -3.85 14.18
C ALA A 237 13.12 -4.32 15.58
N GLY A 238 13.18 -5.64 15.77
CA GLY A 238 13.69 -6.27 16.98
C GLY A 238 15.09 -6.83 16.76
N TYR A 239 16.04 -6.43 17.61
CA TYR A 239 17.42 -6.91 17.59
C TYR A 239 17.70 -7.67 18.88
N TRP A 240 18.17 -8.92 18.75
CA TRP A 240 18.64 -9.68 19.89
C TRP A 240 20.08 -9.23 20.23
N GLU A 241 20.27 -8.65 21.40
CA GLU A 241 21.58 -8.26 21.91
C GLU A 241 22.02 -9.31 22.93
N GLU A 242 22.97 -10.15 22.53
CA GLU A 242 23.56 -11.19 23.37
C GLU A 242 24.73 -10.61 24.17
N ASP A 243 24.79 -10.94 25.45
CA ASP A 243 25.89 -10.61 26.35
C ASP A 243 26.97 -11.70 26.35
N SER A 244 28.08 -11.44 27.04
CA SER A 244 29.21 -12.39 27.12
C SER A 244 28.87 -13.73 27.80
N ASN A 245 27.71 -13.84 28.45
CA ASN A 245 27.28 -15.01 29.20
C ASN A 245 26.22 -15.83 28.45
N GLY A 246 25.92 -15.50 27.19
CA GLY A 246 24.90 -16.18 26.38
C GLY A 246 23.47 -15.85 26.80
N GLN A 247 23.28 -14.82 27.62
CA GLN A 247 21.96 -14.24 27.88
C GLN A 247 21.77 -13.03 26.97
N GLY A 248 20.54 -12.59 26.75
CA GLY A 248 20.32 -11.44 25.89
C GLY A 248 19.02 -10.70 26.16
N LYS A 249 18.96 -9.51 25.58
CA LYS A 249 17.79 -8.63 25.64
C LYS A 249 17.38 -8.24 24.23
N TRP A 250 16.07 -8.11 24.01
CA TRP A 250 15.56 -7.52 22.78
C TRP A 250 15.68 -5.99 22.85
N ARG A 251 16.38 -5.40 21.89
CA ARG A 251 16.28 -3.97 21.58
C ARG A 251 15.24 -3.79 20.48
N VAL A 252 14.31 -2.85 20.68
CA VAL A 252 13.30 -2.49 19.67
C VAL A 252 13.65 -1.13 19.10
N GLU A 253 13.61 -1.00 17.78
CA GLU A 253 13.84 0.23 17.04
C GLU A 253 12.60 0.56 16.21
N VAL A 254 12.10 1.78 16.33
CA VAL A 254 10.97 2.26 15.52
C VAL A 254 11.51 2.75 14.19
N LEU A 255 11.04 2.18 13.08
CA LEU A 255 11.56 2.46 11.73
C LEU A 255 10.75 3.53 10.99
N THR A 256 9.56 3.87 11.48
CA THR A 256 8.63 4.80 10.85
C THR A 256 8.01 5.72 11.87
N GLU A 257 7.73 6.95 11.47
CA GLU A 257 7.03 7.93 12.28
C GLU A 257 5.55 7.99 11.87
N ASP A 258 4.62 7.91 12.83
CA ASP A 258 3.18 7.95 12.54
C ASP A 258 2.79 9.33 12.00
N GLN A 259 2.08 9.35 10.89
CA GLN A 259 1.74 10.59 10.18
C GLN A 259 0.33 11.05 10.54
N THR A 260 0.13 11.55 11.77
CA THR A 260 -1.17 12.09 12.25
C THR A 260 -1.09 13.59 12.55
N GLY A 261 -2.23 14.25 12.70
CA GLY A 261 -2.27 15.67 13.10
C GLY A 261 -1.77 15.94 14.51
N ARG A 262 -1.52 14.89 15.32
CA ARG A 262 -0.89 14.99 16.66
C ARG A 262 0.62 14.94 16.60
N ASN A 263 1.19 14.49 15.48
CA ASN A 263 2.61 14.58 15.23
C ASN A 263 2.99 16.03 14.92
N ILE A 264 3.91 16.60 15.69
CA ILE A 264 4.34 18.00 15.54
C ILE A 264 5.01 18.28 14.18
N ASN A 265 5.75 17.30 13.63
CA ASN A 265 6.39 17.42 12.33
C ASN A 265 5.35 17.48 11.20
N GLU A 266 4.36 16.60 11.24
CA GLU A 266 3.25 16.63 10.27
C GLU A 266 2.35 17.84 10.45
N TYR A 267 2.09 18.28 11.69
CA TYR A 267 1.36 19.52 11.94
C TYR A 267 2.05 20.72 11.28
N HIS A 268 3.36 20.89 11.50
CA HIS A 268 4.12 21.99 10.91
C HIS A 268 4.18 21.91 9.39
N ARG A 269 4.38 20.71 8.82
CA ARG A 269 4.32 20.49 7.37
C ARG A 269 2.96 20.92 6.81
N MET A 270 1.87 20.39 7.38
CA MET A 270 0.51 20.67 6.94
C MET A 270 0.20 22.17 7.01
N VAL A 271 0.55 22.85 8.10
CA VAL A 271 0.37 24.31 8.21
C VAL A 271 1.19 25.08 7.17
N ALA A 272 2.44 24.67 6.92
CA ALA A 272 3.32 25.35 5.97
C ALA A 272 2.91 25.17 4.50
N GLU A 273 2.19 24.09 4.18
CA GLU A 273 1.67 23.82 2.83
C GLU A 273 0.38 24.59 2.50
N HIS A 274 -0.21 25.31 3.46
CA HIS A 274 -1.45 26.06 3.30
C HIS A 274 -1.26 27.57 3.54
N PRO A 275 -2.17 28.42 3.02
CA PRO A 275 -2.18 29.84 3.34
C PRO A 275 -2.20 30.12 4.85
N PRO A 276 -1.51 31.18 5.34
CA PRO A 276 -1.41 31.47 6.77
C PRO A 276 -2.75 31.66 7.49
N ASP A 277 -3.78 32.17 6.80
CA ASP A 277 -5.13 32.36 7.32
C ASP A 277 -5.92 31.05 7.48
N GLU A 278 -5.51 29.98 6.79
CA GLU A 278 -6.09 28.65 6.91
C GLU A 278 -5.50 27.84 8.07
N ALA A 279 -4.35 28.25 8.62
CA ALA A 279 -3.60 27.51 9.65
C ALA A 279 -4.46 27.00 10.85
N PRO A 280 -5.45 27.74 11.38
CA PRO A 280 -6.31 27.25 12.46
C PRO A 280 -7.27 26.12 12.05
N TYR A 281 -7.46 25.90 10.74
CA TYR A 281 -8.44 24.97 10.19
C TYR A 281 -7.80 23.71 9.60
N VAL A 282 -6.52 23.76 9.21
CA VAL A 282 -5.81 22.62 8.59
C VAL A 282 -5.85 21.38 9.48
N ILE A 283 -5.51 21.52 10.77
CA ILE A 283 -5.58 20.44 11.77
C ILE A 283 -6.46 20.90 12.94
N GLN A 284 -7.55 20.20 13.17
CA GLN A 284 -8.47 20.46 14.28
C GLN A 284 -8.61 19.20 15.14
N ARG A 285 -8.43 19.35 16.46
CA ARG A 285 -8.51 18.23 17.42
C ARG A 285 -7.57 17.05 17.07
N GLY A 286 -6.42 17.36 16.45
CA GLY A 286 -5.42 16.38 16.00
C GLY A 286 -5.76 15.68 14.68
N ARG A 287 -6.79 16.14 13.94
CA ARG A 287 -7.29 15.53 12.69
C ARG A 287 -7.29 16.54 11.55
N VAL A 288 -7.01 16.09 10.33
CA VAL A 288 -7.09 16.91 9.11
C VAL A 288 -8.51 17.41 8.91
N LEU A 289 -8.67 18.74 8.84
CA LEU A 289 -9.97 19.44 8.78
C LEU A 289 -10.96 18.97 9.86
N GLY A 290 -10.47 18.41 10.97
CA GLY A 290 -11.27 17.87 12.06
C GLY A 290 -11.92 16.50 11.82
N GLY A 291 -11.68 15.86 10.67
CA GLY A 291 -12.27 14.57 10.29
C GLY A 291 -11.28 13.42 10.23
N LEU A 292 -10.32 13.50 9.30
CA LEU A 292 -9.38 12.41 9.00
C LEU A 292 -8.23 12.35 10.00
N GLU A 293 -7.95 11.16 10.55
CA GLU A 293 -6.88 10.95 11.53
C GLU A 293 -5.47 10.98 10.89
N PRO A 294 -5.19 10.17 9.84
CA PRO A 294 -3.91 10.26 9.16
C PRO A 294 -3.82 11.54 8.31
N THR A 295 -2.63 12.13 8.29
CA THR A 295 -2.28 13.29 7.45
C THR A 295 -1.82 12.89 6.05
N ARG A 296 -1.57 11.60 5.84
CA ARG A 296 -1.22 11.00 4.55
C ARG A 296 -1.95 9.68 4.40
N ALA A 297 -2.58 9.45 3.26
CA ALA A 297 -3.29 8.21 2.96
C ALA A 297 -3.46 8.08 1.44
N PHE A 298 -3.65 6.85 0.98
CA PHE A 298 -4.15 6.57 -0.36
C PHE A 298 -5.66 6.79 -0.42
N GLY A 299 -6.20 7.10 -1.60
CA GLY A 299 -7.63 7.34 -1.76
C GLY A 299 -8.02 8.67 -1.09
N ASP A 300 -9.04 8.68 -0.23
CA ASP A 300 -9.51 9.88 0.48
C ASP A 300 -9.72 11.08 -0.46
N ALA A 301 -10.28 10.82 -1.64
CA ALA A 301 -10.30 11.80 -2.73
C ALA A 301 -11.07 13.07 -2.37
N ASN A 302 -11.99 13.04 -1.41
CA ASN A 302 -12.65 14.24 -0.89
C ASN A 302 -11.69 15.25 -0.23
N TYR A 303 -10.51 14.83 0.20
CA TYR A 303 -9.45 15.70 0.71
C TYR A 303 -8.48 16.17 -0.38
N LYS A 304 -8.57 15.62 -1.59
CA LYS A 304 -7.62 15.84 -2.70
C LYS A 304 -8.26 16.51 -3.91
N TRP A 305 -9.54 16.27 -4.14
CA TRP A 305 -10.27 16.82 -5.26
C TRP A 305 -10.58 18.30 -5.07
N PRO A 306 -10.53 19.10 -6.14
CA PRO A 306 -11.10 20.43 -6.13
C PRO A 306 -12.62 20.37 -5.87
N LYS A 307 -13.16 21.45 -5.33
CA LYS A 307 -14.56 21.57 -4.92
C LYS A 307 -15.53 21.17 -6.03
N GLU A 308 -15.25 21.54 -7.28
CA GLU A 308 -16.09 21.24 -8.43
C GLU A 308 -16.23 19.74 -8.67
N LEU A 309 -15.14 18.98 -8.49
CA LEU A 309 -15.16 17.52 -8.61
C LEU A 309 -15.86 16.87 -7.43
N GLN A 310 -15.64 17.37 -6.21
CA GLN A 310 -16.38 16.91 -5.04
C GLN A 310 -17.89 17.09 -5.28
N GLU A 311 -18.36 18.30 -5.62
CA GLU A 311 -19.78 18.56 -5.87
C GLU A 311 -20.37 17.71 -7.02
N ARG A 312 -19.57 17.47 -8.08
CA ARG A 312 -19.98 16.61 -9.20
C ARG A 312 -20.23 15.17 -8.76
N TYR A 313 -19.45 14.66 -7.81
CA TYR A 313 -19.50 13.26 -7.37
C TYR A 313 -20.33 13.05 -6.10
N SER A 314 -20.48 14.05 -5.24
CA SER A 314 -21.30 13.98 -4.02
C SER A 314 -22.80 14.06 -4.31
N LYS A 315 -23.24 14.83 -5.31
CA LYS A 315 -24.67 15.01 -5.63
C LYS A 315 -25.41 13.70 -5.97
N PRO A 316 -24.84 12.77 -6.77
CA PRO A 316 -25.47 11.49 -7.05
C PRO A 316 -25.49 10.54 -5.85
N LEU A 317 -24.39 10.45 -5.08
CA LEU A 317 -24.26 9.55 -3.92
C LEU A 317 -25.20 9.92 -2.77
N LEU A 318 -25.37 11.22 -2.49
CA LEU A 318 -26.30 11.72 -1.47
C LEU A 318 -27.78 11.59 -1.90
N ALA A 319 -28.07 11.69 -3.19
CA ALA A 319 -29.43 11.53 -3.71
C ALA A 319 -29.92 10.07 -3.63
N GLU A 320 -29.01 9.09 -3.69
CA GLU A 320 -29.33 7.67 -3.57
C GLU A 320 -29.56 7.25 -2.11
N GLN A 321 -28.80 7.80 -1.16
CA GLN A 321 -29.01 7.59 0.27
C GLN A 321 -30.36 8.14 0.77
N ALA A 322 -30.82 9.28 0.23
CA ALA A 322 -32.12 9.86 0.57
C ALA A 322 -33.33 9.08 0.03
N SER A 323 -33.12 8.02 -0.77
CA SER A 323 -34.20 7.17 -1.30
C SER A 323 -34.44 5.89 -0.48
N TYR A 324 -33.65 5.68 0.58
CA TYR A 324 -33.74 4.53 1.49
C TYR A 324 -34.17 4.88 2.93
N ASP A 325 -34.47 6.16 3.21
CA ASP A 325 -35.14 6.65 4.42
C ASP A 325 -36.61 7.03 4.13
#